data_AF-A0A962I752-F1
#
_entry.id   AF-A0A962I752-F1
#
_cell.length_a   1.000
_cell.length_b   1.000
_cell.length_c   1.000
_cell.angle_alpha   90.00
_cell.angle_beta   90.00
_cell.angle_gamma   90.00
#
_symmetry.space_group_name_H-M   'P 1'
#
loop_
_entity.id
_entity.type
_entity.pdbx_description
1 polymer ?
#
loop_
_entity_poly.entity_id
_entity_poly.type
_entity_poly.pdbx_seq_one_letter_code
_entity_poly.pdbx_strand_id
1 'polypeptide(L)' 'MLPLKLIVADDHPLLRAAVVHALAEALPGAEMIEAASVATLGQALAAHPDVDLVLLDLSM' A
#
# COMPACT_ATOMS: atom_id res chain seq x y z
N MET A 1 19.50 -5.86 4.99
CA MET A 1 18.69 -4.88 4.23
C MET A 1 17.42 -4.65 5.02
N LEU A 2 16.92 -3.42 5.09
CA LEU A 2 15.59 -3.15 5.64
C LEU A 2 14.54 -3.68 4.65
N PRO A 3 13.41 -4.21 5.13
CA PRO A 3 12.33 -4.65 4.25
C PRO A 3 11.76 -3.44 3.48
N LEU A 4 11.46 -3.65 2.20
CA LEU A 4 10.81 -2.64 1.36
C LEU A 4 9.41 -2.35 1.92
N LYS A 5 9.07 -1.09 2.17
CA LYS A 5 7.76 -0.69 2.69
C LYS A 5 6.93 -0.02 1.61
N LEU A 6 5.74 -0.54 1.34
CA LEU A 6 4.83 0.06 0.36
C LEU A 6 3.43 0.27 0.90
N ILE A 7 2.77 1.29 0.34
CA ILE A 7 1.35 1.57 0.57
C ILE A 7 0.56 1.24 -0.71
N VAL A 8 -0.54 0.51 -0.58
CA VAL A 8 -1.54 0.31 -1.64
C VAL A 8 -2.81 1.08 -1.27
N ALA A 9 -3.12 2.12 -2.03
CA ALA A 9 -4.27 2.99 -1.85
C ALA A 9 -5.27 2.77 -2.98
N ASP A 10 -6.43 2.21 -2.64
CA ASP A 10 -7.50 1.86 -3.58
C ASP A 10 -8.81 1.74 -2.78
N ASP A 11 -9.94 2.26 -3.27
CA ASP A 11 -11.23 2.22 -2.59
C ASP A 11 -12.01 0.90 -2.86
N HIS A 12 -11.62 0.13 -3.87
CA HIS A 12 -12.18 -1.15 -4.25
C HIS A 12 -11.55 -2.31 -3.46
N PRO A 13 -12.27 -2.93 -2.51
CA PRO A 13 -11.68 -3.92 -1.61
C PRO A 13 -11.10 -5.15 -2.33
N LEU A 14 -11.74 -5.59 -3.41
CA LEU A 14 -11.30 -6.77 -4.18
C LEU A 14 -10.04 -6.49 -5.00
N LEU A 15 -9.94 -5.31 -5.61
CA LEU A 15 -8.77 -4.93 -6.40
C LEU A 15 -7.57 -4.72 -5.49
N ARG A 16 -7.75 -3.99 -4.39
CA ARG A 16 -6.72 -3.80 -3.38
C ARG A 16 -6.18 -5.13 -2.86
N ALA A 17 -7.06 -6.06 -2.50
CA ALA A 17 -6.64 -7.38 -2.03
C ALA A 17 -5.86 -8.17 -3.09
N ALA A 18 -6.26 -8.10 -4.36
CA ALA A 18 -5.56 -8.76 -5.46
C ALA A 18 -4.15 -8.16 -5.69
N VAL A 19 -4.03 -6.83 -5.64
CA VAL A 19 -2.75 -6.13 -5.77
C VAL A 19 -1.82 -6.49 -4.60
N VAL A 20 -2.32 -6.43 -3.36
CA VAL A 20 -1.55 -6.81 -2.16
C VAL A 20 -1.08 -8.25 -2.25
N HIS A 21 -1.94 -9.17 -2.68
CA HIS A 21 -1.58 -10.58 -2.86
C HIS A 21 -0.47 -10.76 -3.91
N ALA A 22 -0.60 -10.14 -5.08
CA ALA A 22 0.41 -10.22 -6.14
C ALA A 22 1.76 -9.63 -5.70
N LEU A 23 1.75 -8.53 -4.95
CA LEU A 23 2.97 -7.91 -4.41
C LEU A 23 3.63 -8.77 -3.34
N ALA A 24 2.85 -9.42 -2.47
CA ALA A 24 3.38 -10.31 -1.45
C ALA A 24 4.11 -11.53 -2.07
N GLU A 25 3.61 -12.04 -3.20
CA GLU A 25 4.29 -13.10 -3.96
C GLU A 25 5.55 -12.59 -4.67
N ALA A 26 5.50 -11.40 -5.27
CA ALA A 26 6.60 -10.83 -6.04
C ALA A 26 7.73 -10.27 -5.17
N LEU A 27 7.41 -9.79 -3.96
CA LEU A 27 8.33 -9.12 -3.04
C LEU A 27 8.27 -9.76 -1.64
N PRO A 28 8.82 -10.98 -1.48
CA PRO A 28 8.82 -11.65 -0.19
C PRO A 28 9.51 -10.81 0.89
N GLY A 29 8.81 -10.58 2.00
CA GLY A 29 9.33 -9.81 3.14
C GLY A 29 9.14 -8.29 3.02
N ALA A 30 8.46 -7.79 1.99
CA ALA A 30 7.99 -6.42 1.96
C ALA A 30 6.91 -6.16 3.03
N GLU A 31 6.90 -4.97 3.59
CA GLU A 31 5.84 -4.50 4.49
C GLU A 31 4.75 -3.83 3.65
N MET A 32 3.52 -4.31 3.77
CA MET A 32 2.36 -3.81 3.03
C MET A 32 1.44 -3.04 3.96
N ILE A 33 1.09 -1.82 3.55
CA ILE A 33 0.12 -0.97 4.24
C ILE A 33 -1.02 -0.69 3.28
N GLU A 34 -2.26 -0.89 3.71
CA GLU A 34 -3.44 -0.64 2.89
C GLU A 34 -4.12 0.68 3.28
N ALA A 35 -4.58 1.42 2.28
CA ALA A 35 -5.43 2.59 2.44
C ALA A 35 -6.68 2.45 1.56
N ALA A 36 -7.85 2.77 2.10
CA ALA A 36 -9.13 2.63 1.43
C ALA A 36 -9.75 3.98 1.00
N SER A 37 -9.05 5.08 1.25
CA SER A 37 -9.48 6.44 0.92
C SER A 37 -8.30 7.41 1.00
N VAL A 38 -8.43 8.59 0.40
CA VAL A 38 -7.42 9.68 0.49
C VAL A 38 -7.12 10.04 1.96
N ALA A 39 -8.14 10.04 2.83
CA ALA A 39 -7.96 10.32 4.24
C ALA A 39 -7.10 9.27 4.94
N THR A 40 -7.37 7.99 4.70
CA THR A 40 -6.57 6.88 5.28
C THR A 40 -5.16 6.82 4.68
N LEU A 41 -4.99 7.18 3.41
CA LEU A 41 -3.66 7.32 2.79
C LEU A 41 -2.85 8.43 3.47
N GLY A 42 -3.45 9.60 3.71
CA GLY A 42 -2.77 10.69 4.41
C GLY A 42 -2.32 10.30 5.82
N GLN A 43 -3.15 9.55 6.55
CA GLN A 43 -2.80 9.00 7.86
C GLN A 43 -1.66 7.99 7.77
N ALA A 44 -1.69 7.08 6.78
CA ALA A 44 -0.64 6.10 6.55
C ALA A 44 0.70 6.77 6.21
N LEU A 45 0.71 7.78 5.34
CA LEU A 45 1.91 8.53 5.00
C LEU A 45 2.51 9.28 6.19
N ALA A 46 1.67 9.85 7.06
CA ALA A 46 2.13 10.51 8.28
C ALA A 46 2.70 9.53 9.30
N ALA A 47 2.12 8.33 9.40
CA ALA A 47 2.57 7.27 10.31
C ALA A 47 3.83 6.54 9.80
N HIS A 48 4.02 6.48 8.48
CA HIS A 48 5.10 5.75 7.83
C HIS A 48 5.90 6.68 6.89
N PRO A 49 6.67 7.63 7.45
CA PRO A 49 7.48 8.57 6.65
C PRO A 49 8.64 7.89 5.90
N ASP A 50 8.91 6.64 6.23
CA ASP A 50 9.94 5.78 5.62
C ASP A 50 9.39 4.88 4.51
N VAL A 51 8.18 5.14 3.99
CA VAL A 51 7.63 4.39 2.85
C VAL A 51 8.50 4.58 1.60
N ASP A 52 8.76 3.48 0.90
CA ASP A 52 9.58 3.48 -0.31
C ASP A 52 8.73 3.73 -1.58
N LEU A 53 7.48 3.24 -1.59
CA LEU A 53 6.58 3.34 -2.75
C LEU A 53 5.11 3.41 -2.34
N VAL A 54 4.32 4.19 -3.08
CA VAL A 54 2.86 4.24 -2.97
C VAL A 54 2.26 3.85 -4.32
N LEU A 55 1.41 2.82 -4.32
CA LEU A 55 0.52 2.52 -5.43
C LEU A 55 -0.83 3.19 -5.15
N LEU A 56 -1.19 4.15 -6.00
CA LEU A 56 -2.38 4.98 -5.84
C LEU A 56 -3.35 4.72 -6.99
N ASP A 57 -4.55 4.25 -6.69
CA ASP A 57 -5.68 4.35 -7.61
C ASP A 57 -6.12 5.82 -7.73
N LEU A 58 -6.21 6.28 -8.97
CA LEU A 58 -6.58 7.66 -9.29
C LEU A 58 -8.11 7.88 -9.29
N SER A 59 -8.89 6.79 -9.22
CA SER A 59 -10.35 6.84 -9.23
C SER A 59 -10.99 6.72 -7.84
N MET A 60 -10.16 6.76 -6.79
CA MET A 60 -10.54 6.68 -5.37
C MET A 60 -11.50 7.77 -4.88
#